data_AF-A0A2V6R877-F1
#
_entry.id   AF-A0A2V6R877-F1
#
_cell.length_a   1.000
_cell.length_b   1.000
_cell.length_c   1.000
_cell.angle_alpha   90.00
_cell.angle_beta   90.00
_cell.angle_gamma   90.00
#
_symmetry.space_group_name_H-M   'P 1'
#
loop_
_entity.id
_entity.type
_entity.pdbx_description
1 polymer ?
#
loop_
_entity_poly.entity_id
_entity_poly.type
_entity_poly.pdbx_seq_one_letter_code
_entity_poly.pdbx_strand_id
1 'polypeptide(L)'
;MGGQLIPPVMGAAAFIMAETLGVPYSTVALAAAIPGVLYFVAVGVMVHFEAARQGLPVLARSELPKLRTVLTRDAHLLLGPALL
;
A
#
# COMPACT_ATOMS: atom_id res chain seq x y z
N MET A 1 7.88 4.02 -2.35
CA MET A 1 8.59 2.84 -1.82
C MET A 1 7.65 1.75 -1.32
N GLY A 2 6.60 2.06 -0.53
CA GLY A 2 5.67 1.03 -0.03
C GLY A 2 5.00 0.13 -1.09
N GLY A 3 4.67 0.67 -2.27
CA GLY A 3 4.03 -0.10 -3.34
C GLY A 3 4.88 -1.23 -3.91
N GLN A 4 6.22 -1.14 -3.85
CA GLN A 4 7.13 -2.17 -4.36
C GLN A 4 7.21 -3.41 -3.46
N LEU A 5 6.65 -3.33 -2.24
CA LEU A 5 6.69 -4.38 -1.22
C LEU A 5 5.47 -5.32 -1.26
N ILE A 6 4.39 -4.93 -1.95
CA ILE A 6 3.13 -5.70 -1.98
C ILE A 6 2.65 -5.99 -3.41
N PRO A 7 1.94 -7.11 -3.63
CA PRO A 7 1.33 -7.41 -4.93
C PRO A 7 0.29 -6.36 -5.33
N PRO A 8 0.07 -6.08 -6.64
CA PRO A 8 0.59 -6.76 -7.83
C PRO A 8 1.91 -6.19 -8.36
N VAL A 9 2.24 -4.95 -8.03
CA VAL A 9 3.45 -4.24 -8.48
C VAL A 9 4.58 -4.47 -7.48
N MET A 10 4.96 -5.72 -7.25
CA MET A 10 6.18 -5.99 -6.50
C MET A 10 7.38 -5.65 -7.38
N GLY A 11 8.40 -5.01 -6.80
CA GLY A 11 9.59 -4.63 -7.56
C GLY A 11 10.32 -5.83 -8.18
N ALA A 12 11.22 -5.59 -9.14
CA ALA A 12 12.03 -6.62 -9.81
C ALA A 12 12.73 -7.59 -8.84
N ALA A 13 13.00 -7.15 -7.60
CA ALA A 13 13.54 -7.98 -6.53
C ALA A 13 12.68 -9.21 -6.19
N ALA A 14 11.35 -9.11 -6.24
CA ALA A 14 10.46 -10.25 -5.96
C ALA A 14 10.50 -11.31 -7.07
N PHE A 15 10.67 -10.87 -8.32
CA PHE A 15 10.87 -11.76 -9.46
C PHE A 15 12.22 -12.49 -9.37
N ILE A 16 13.30 -11.77 -9.06
CA ILE A 16 14.64 -12.35 -8.82
C ILE A 16 14.60 -13.34 -7.65
N MET A 17 13.84 -13.03 -6.59
CA MET A 17 13.67 -13.93 -5.44
C MET A 17 12.93 -15.22 -5.83
N ALA A 18 11.87 -15.12 -6.63
CA ALA A 18 11.14 -16.28 -7.13
C ALA A 18 12.03 -17.17 -8.03
N GLU A 19 12.82 -16.54 -8.92
CA GLU A 19 13.77 -17.23 -9.80
C GLU A 19 14.86 -17.95 -9.01
N THR A 20 15.48 -17.28 -8.04
CA THR A 20 16.56 -17.86 -7.21
C THR A 20 16.08 -19.00 -6.32
N LEU A 21 14.84 -18.94 -5.82
CA LEU A 21 14.23 -19.99 -5.01
C LEU A 21 13.60 -21.11 -5.84
N GLY A 22 13.45 -20.93 -7.16
CA GLY A 22 12.77 -21.87 -8.05
C GLY A 22 11.28 -22.06 -7.73
N VAL A 23 10.64 -21.06 -7.10
CA VAL A 23 9.21 -21.10 -6.73
C VAL A 23 8.40 -20.13 -7.59
N PRO A 24 7.09 -20.35 -7.77
CA PRO A 24 6.25 -19.40 -8.48
C PRO A 24 6.24 -18.01 -7.82
N TYR A 25 6.23 -16.95 -8.63
CA TYR A 25 6.12 -15.57 -8.15
C TYR A 25 4.91 -15.36 -7.23
N SER A 26 3.78 -16.00 -7.52
CA SER A 26 2.56 -15.95 -6.69
C SER A 26 2.80 -16.44 -5.26
N THR A 27 3.70 -17.40 -5.05
CA THR A 27 4.08 -17.90 -3.73
C THR A 27 4.82 -16.84 -2.92
N VAL A 28 5.80 -16.17 -3.54
CA VAL A 28 6.54 -15.06 -2.91
C VAL A 28 5.60 -13.87 -2.64
N ALA A 29 4.74 -13.56 -3.61
CA ALA A 29 3.77 -12.48 -3.52
C ALA A 29 2.76 -12.67 -2.37
N LEU A 30 2.21 -13.88 -2.25
CA LEU A 30 1.27 -14.20 -1.18
C LEU A 30 1.98 -14.22 0.19
N ALA A 31 3.20 -14.75 0.26
CA ALA A 31 4.00 -14.74 1.49
C ALA A 31 4.30 -13.30 1.97
N ALA A 32 4.46 -12.35 1.05
CA ALA A 32 4.70 -10.94 1.35
C ALA A 32 3.45 -10.16 1.79
N ALA A 33 2.24 -10.73 1.68
CA ALA A 33 1.00 -10.02 1.96
C ALA A 33 0.91 -9.56 3.44
N ILE A 34 1.17 -10.48 4.38
CA ILE A 34 1.14 -10.19 5.83
C ILE A 34 2.16 -9.12 6.22
N PRO A 35 3.47 -9.27 5.91
CA PRO A 35 4.46 -8.25 6.27
C PRO A 35 4.20 -6.92 5.57
N GLY A 36 3.66 -6.93 4.34
CA GLY A 36 3.27 -5.72 3.63
C GLY A 36 2.16 -4.95 4.32
N VAL A 37 1.10 -5.62 4.76
CA VAL A 37 0.02 -4.98 5.54
C VAL A 37 0.57 -4.38 6.83
N LEU A 38 1.39 -5.13 7.57
CA LEU A 38 2.01 -4.65 8.81
C LEU A 38 2.87 -3.40 8.57
N TYR A 39 3.63 -3.35 7.47
CA TYR A 39 4.41 -2.18 7.10
C TYR A 39 3.54 -0.93 6.91
N PHE A 40 2.43 -1.03 6.15
CA PHE A 40 1.55 0.12 5.92
C PHE A 40 0.83 0.57 7.20
N VAL A 41 0.41 -0.37 8.04
CA VAL A 41 -0.16 -0.04 9.36
C VAL A 41 0.86 0.68 10.22
N ALA A 42 2.09 0.17 10.32
CA ALA A 42 3.15 0.80 11.10
C ALA A 42 3.47 2.23 10.61
N VAL A 43 3.56 2.43 9.29
CA VAL A 43 3.76 3.76 8.70
C VAL A 43 2.58 4.68 8.99
N GLY A 44 1.34 4.20 8.84
CA GLY A 44 0.15 5.00 9.15
C GLY A 44 0.11 5.45 10.61
N VAL A 45 0.43 4.55 11.54
CA VAL A 45 0.52 4.85 12.97
C VAL A 45 1.65 5.83 13.27
N MET A 46 2.84 5.63 12.67
CA MET A 46 3.97 6.55 12.79
C MET A 46 3.57 7.97 12.35
N VAL A 47 2.96 8.11 11.18
CA VAL A 47 2.53 9.41 10.64
C VAL A 47 1.47 10.04 11.54
N HIS A 48 0.53 9.25 12.07
CA HIS A 48 -0.48 9.76 13.00
C HIS A 48 0.15 10.34 14.28
N PHE A 49 1.07 9.62 14.89
CA PHE A 49 1.78 10.11 16.08
C PHE A 49 2.69 11.29 15.77
N GLU A 50 3.34 11.30 14.61
CA GLU A 50 4.19 12.41 14.18
C GLU A 50 3.37 13.69 13.97
N ALA A 51 2.20 13.58 13.33
CA ALA A 51 1.28 14.70 13.14
C ALA A 51 0.76 15.24 14.47
N ALA A 52 0.41 14.35 15.41
CA ALA A 52 0.00 14.73 16.75
C ALA A 52 1.14 15.41 17.53
N ARG A 53 2.37 14.90 17.40
CA ARG A 53 3.57 15.47 18.03
C ARG A 53 3.90 16.87 17.50
N GLN A 54 3.68 17.11 16.21
CA GLN A 54 3.88 18.41 15.59
C GLN A 54 2.71 19.38 15.81
N GLY A 55 1.62 18.93 16.44
CA GLY A 55 0.44 19.77 16.70
C GLY A 55 -0.30 20.19 15.43
N LEU A 56 -0.30 19.36 14.38
CA LEU A 56 -0.96 19.69 13.13
C LEU A 56 -2.49 19.84 13.33
N PRO A 57 -3.13 20.82 12.67
CA PRO A 57 -4.56 21.06 12.81
C PRO A 57 -5.38 19.88 12.27
N VAL A 58 -6.41 19.50 13.02
CA VAL A 58 -7.35 18.43 12.63
C VAL A 58 -8.49 19.06 11.85
N LEU A 59 -8.72 18.58 10.62
CA LEU A 59 -9.84 19.01 9.78
C LEU A 59 -11.18 18.58 10.39
N ALA A 60 -12.22 19.41 10.20
CA ALA A 60 -13.56 19.03 10.61
C ALA A 60 -14.06 17.83 9.78
N ARG A 61 -14.86 16.95 10.38
CA ARG A 61 -15.39 15.75 9.68
C ARG A 61 -16.18 16.08 8.41
N SER A 62 -16.76 17.27 8.31
CA SER A 62 -17.46 17.78 7.14
C SER A 62 -16.54 18.11 5.96
N GLU A 63 -15.27 18.39 6.23
CA GLU A 63 -14.24 18.72 5.23
C GLU A 63 -13.53 17.45 4.73
N LEU A 64 -13.67 16.34 5.46
CA LEU A 64 -13.09 15.06 5.04
C LEU A 64 -13.88 14.50 3.85
N PRO A 65 -13.19 14.13 2.75
CA PRO A 65 -13.86 13.51 1.62
C PRO A 65 -14.41 12.15 2.02
N LYS A 66 -15.63 11.84 1.58
CA LYS A 66 -16.24 10.54 1.84
C LYS A 66 -15.47 9.45 1.11
N LEU A 67 -15.11 8.38 1.81
CA LEU A 67 -14.35 7.26 1.25
C LEU A 67 -14.97 6.73 -0.05
N ARG A 68 -16.30 6.59 -0.09
CA ARG A 68 -17.04 6.16 -1.28
C ARG A 68 -16.83 7.10 -2.47
N THR A 69 -16.86 8.42 -2.24
CA THR A 69 -16.67 9.43 -3.29
C THR A 69 -15.27 9.37 -3.87
N VAL A 70 -14.26 9.23 -3.01
CA VAL A 70 -12.85 9.09 -3.43
C VAL A 70 -12.67 7.81 -4.25
N LEU A 71 -13.14 6.67 -3.75
CA LEU A 71 -13.04 5.40 -4.46
C LEU A 71 -13.72 5.42 -5.83
N THR A 72 -14.89 6.05 -5.97
CA THR A 72 -15.57 6.14 -7.29
C THR A 72 -14.92 7.15 -8.23
N ARG A 73 -14.39 8.26 -7.71
CA ARG A 73 -13.75 9.30 -8.52
C ARG A 73 -12.39 8.83 -9.03
N ASP A 74 -11.61 8.22 -8.15
CA ASP A 74 -10.23 7.83 -8.41
C ASP A 74 -10.12 6.35 -8.78
N ALA A 75 -11.24 5.69 -9.10
CA ALA A 75 -11.29 4.32 -9.60
C ALA A 75 -10.38 4.11 -10.83
N HIS A 76 -10.19 5.16 -11.63
CA HIS A 76 -9.29 5.13 -12.79
C HIS A 76 -7.81 4.90 -12.40
N LEU A 77 -7.38 5.25 -11.18
CA LEU A 77 -6.03 4.96 -10.68
C LEU A 77 -5.79 3.46 -10.50
N LEU A 78 -6.86 2.68 -10.29
CA LEU A 78 -6.78 1.23 -10.16
C LEU A 78 -6.67 0.53 -11.52
N LEU A 79 -6.96 1.22 -12.64
CA LEU A 79 -6.85 0.63 -13.97
C LEU A 79 -5.41 0.24 -14.31
N GLY A 80 -4.42 1.05 -13.95
CA GLY A 80 -3.01 0.76 -14.21
C GLY A 80 -2.52 -0.53 -13.54
N PRO A 81 -2.63 -0.65 -12.20
CA PRO A 81 -2.27 -1.88 -11.49
C PRO A 81 -3.12 -3.10 -11.85
N ALA A 82 -4.33 -2.93 -12.39
CA ALA A 82 -5.20 -4.02 -12.79
C ALA A 82 -4.92 -4.54 -14.21
N LEU A 83 -4.29 -3.74 -15.07
CA LEU A 83 -3.92 -4.11 -16.44
C LEU A 83 -2.50 -4.71 -16.55
N LEU A 84 -1.67 -4.54 -15.51
CA LEU A 84 -0.31 -5.07 -15.38
C LEU A 84 -0.32 -6.38 -14.59
#